data_AF-A0A524NHX8-F1
#
_entry.id   AF-A0A524NHX8-F1
#
_cell.length_a   1.000
_cell.length_b   1.000
_cell.length_c   1.000
_cell.angle_alpha   90.00
_cell.angle_beta   90.00
_cell.angle_gamma   90.00
#
_symmetry.space_group_name_H-M   'P 1'
#
loop_
_entity.id
_entity.type
_entity.pdbx_description
1 polymer ?
#
loop_
_entity_poly.entity_id
_entity_poly.type
_entity_poly.pdbx_seq_one_letter_code
_entity_poly.pdbx_strand_id
1 'polypeptide(L)'
;TYLDAVDSYIQFCEDNSYPTKWIFTTGPVDRDDQAGSENGFQREIKHDYIRDYVSQDPSRILFDYADILCWNNSGEQNMTDWNDEGTIRSHAHIHPDNMMDYDGSWNPVPHEEDGDHIGEVGTVRLAKALWWLLARMAGWDPGTISVEPLDDKDFLHSDISLIVEPNQLRVGTSSVFDQGDLSLFDLHGRLIENTSIQGNITVINISSLSAGSYVVTVSKDHHRESRKVIILP
;
A
#
# COMPACT_ATOMS: atom_id res chain seq x y z
N THR A 1 16.18 26.96 1.61
CA THR A 1 15.64 25.87 0.77
C THR A 1 14.43 25.27 1.49
N TYR A 2 13.72 24.30 0.89
CA TYR A 2 12.67 23.55 1.59
C TYR A 2 13.23 22.93 2.88
N LEU A 3 14.40 22.29 2.80
CA LEU A 3 15.05 21.64 3.94
C LEU A 3 15.41 22.65 5.04
N ASP A 4 16.04 23.78 4.70
CA ASP A 4 16.38 24.81 5.71
C ASP A 4 15.15 25.35 6.45
N ALA A 5 14.00 25.47 5.74
CA ALA A 5 12.76 25.92 6.34
C ALA A 5 12.18 24.88 7.30
N VAL A 6 12.22 23.60 6.93
CA VAL A 6 11.79 22.50 7.81
C VAL A 6 12.73 22.40 9.01
N ASP A 7 14.04 22.40 8.82
CA ASP A 7 15.03 22.33 9.90
C ASP A 7 14.92 23.51 10.87
N SER A 8 14.67 24.72 10.37
CA SER A 8 14.44 25.89 11.23
C SER A 8 13.19 25.71 12.12
N TYR A 9 12.15 25.07 11.60
CA TYR A 9 10.92 24.83 12.36
C TYR A 9 11.05 23.65 13.32
N ILE A 10 11.84 22.62 12.97
CA ILE A 10 12.30 21.58 13.89
C ILE A 10 13.00 22.21 15.09
N GLN A 11 14.02 23.04 14.83
CA GLN A 11 14.78 23.71 15.88
C GLN A 11 13.87 24.56 16.78
N PHE A 12 12.93 25.32 16.18
CA PHE A 12 11.97 26.09 16.95
C PHE A 12 11.14 25.22 17.90
N CYS A 13 10.64 24.07 17.44
CA CYS A 13 9.89 23.16 18.31
C CYS A 13 10.76 22.54 19.41
N GLU A 14 12.01 22.21 19.12
CA GLU A 14 12.96 21.68 20.11
C GLU A 14 13.27 22.70 21.20
N ASP A 15 13.59 23.94 20.81
CA ASP A 15 13.87 25.06 21.72
C ASP A 15 12.68 25.36 22.65
N ASN A 16 11.46 25.09 22.17
CA ASN A 16 10.22 25.30 22.92
C ASN A 16 9.66 24.01 23.56
N SER A 17 10.40 22.89 23.49
CA SER A 17 10.00 21.60 24.05
C SER A 17 8.63 21.10 23.57
N TYR A 18 8.28 21.36 22.31
CA TYR A 18 7.06 20.86 21.69
C TYR A 18 7.26 19.42 21.18
N PRO A 19 6.59 18.41 21.78
CA PRO A 19 6.74 17.03 21.36
C PRO A 19 6.17 16.85 19.96
N THR A 20 7.05 16.74 18.97
CA THR A 20 6.70 16.72 17.55
C THR A 20 7.49 15.64 16.81
N LYS A 21 6.88 15.10 15.76
CA LYS A 21 7.54 14.22 14.78
C LYS A 21 7.42 14.88 13.42
N TRP A 22 8.48 14.76 12.62
CA TRP A 22 8.62 15.47 11.37
C TRP A 22 8.61 14.51 10.21
N ILE A 23 7.80 14.83 9.21
CA ILE A 23 7.68 14.08 7.97
C ILE A 23 8.09 15.03 6.85
N PHE A 24 9.13 14.64 6.12
CA PHE A 24 9.55 15.30 4.89
C PHE A 24 8.74 14.75 3.73
N THR A 25 8.51 15.58 2.71
CA THR A 25 7.78 15.17 1.52
C THR A 25 8.55 15.58 0.27
N THR A 26 8.50 14.74 -0.77
CA THR A 26 8.74 15.22 -2.14
C THR A 26 7.57 16.10 -2.58
N GLY A 27 7.74 16.82 -3.70
CA GLY A 27 6.75 17.77 -4.22
C GLY A 27 5.76 17.12 -5.21
N PRO A 28 4.76 17.90 -5.67
CA PRO A 28 3.78 17.46 -6.65
C PRO A 28 4.39 17.13 -8.02
N VAL A 29 3.77 16.21 -8.76
CA VAL A 29 4.23 15.69 -10.07
C VAL A 29 3.16 15.76 -11.17
N ASP A 30 2.15 16.59 -10.96
CA ASP A 30 0.84 16.64 -11.63
C ASP A 30 0.72 17.68 -12.75
N ARG A 31 1.67 18.61 -12.86
CA ARG A 31 1.69 19.61 -13.93
C ARG A 31 2.06 19.04 -15.28
N ASP A 32 1.05 18.82 -16.13
CA ASP A 32 1.20 18.26 -17.48
C ASP A 32 2.07 19.11 -18.41
N ASP A 33 2.11 20.44 -18.24
CA ASP A 33 3.00 21.33 -19.00
C ASP A 33 4.48 21.12 -18.69
N GLN A 34 4.79 20.37 -17.62
CA GLN A 34 6.15 19.99 -17.23
C GLN A 34 6.51 18.55 -17.62
N ALA A 35 5.57 17.76 -18.13
CA ALA A 35 5.84 16.41 -18.60
C ALA A 35 6.82 16.45 -19.80
N GLY A 36 7.92 15.70 -19.71
CA GLY A 36 8.94 15.64 -20.74
C GLY A 36 9.72 16.94 -20.95
N SER A 37 9.85 17.77 -19.91
CA SER A 37 10.50 19.08 -19.97
C SER A 37 11.69 19.20 -19.01
N GLU A 38 12.54 20.21 -19.24
CA GLU A 38 13.62 20.57 -18.32
C GLU A 38 13.08 20.82 -16.90
N ASN A 39 11.94 21.50 -16.77
CA ASN A 39 11.34 21.79 -15.46
C ASN A 39 10.95 20.50 -14.73
N GLY A 40 10.40 19.52 -15.45
CA GLY A 40 10.07 18.20 -14.93
C GLY A 40 11.31 17.44 -14.46
N PHE A 41 12.40 17.49 -15.24
CA PHE A 41 13.66 16.87 -14.83
C PHE A 41 14.35 17.60 -13.65
N GLN A 42 14.34 18.93 -13.62
CA GLN A 42 14.84 19.72 -12.49
C GLN A 42 14.04 19.46 -11.21
N ARG A 43 12.75 19.17 -11.32
CA ARG A 43 11.91 18.74 -10.21
C ARG A 43 12.38 17.39 -9.65
N GLU A 44 12.67 16.42 -10.50
CA GLU A 44 13.22 15.12 -10.07
C GLU A 44 14.52 15.29 -9.29
N ILE A 45 15.46 16.10 -9.79
CA ILE A 45 16.72 16.40 -9.09
C ILE A 45 16.47 16.96 -7.68
N LYS A 46 15.46 17.83 -7.52
CA LYS A 46 15.10 18.38 -6.20
C LYS A 46 14.47 17.32 -5.30
N HIS A 47 13.69 16.39 -5.85
CA HIS A 47 13.13 15.27 -5.10
C HIS A 47 14.22 14.31 -4.63
N ASP A 48 15.16 13.96 -5.50
CA ASP A 48 16.33 13.15 -5.14
C ASP A 48 17.15 13.81 -4.03
N TYR A 49 17.35 15.13 -4.09
CA TYR A 49 18.00 15.86 -3.01
C TYR A 49 17.28 15.73 -1.65
N ILE A 50 15.94 15.69 -1.63
CA ILE A 50 15.16 15.46 -0.41
C ILE A 50 15.30 14.01 0.06
N ARG A 51 15.23 13.03 -0.85
CA ARG A 51 15.41 11.60 -0.55
C ARG A 51 16.79 11.33 0.04
N ASP A 52 17.83 11.89 -0.57
CA ASP A 52 19.21 11.81 -0.11
C ASP A 52 19.37 12.43 1.27
N TYR A 53 18.76 13.60 1.51
CA TYR A 53 18.80 14.23 2.83
C TYR A 53 18.12 13.37 3.91
N VAL A 54 16.94 12.81 3.64
CA VAL A 54 16.23 11.97 4.62
C VAL A 54 16.99 10.67 4.89
N SER A 55 17.54 10.03 3.85
CA SER A 55 18.25 8.74 4.01
C SER A 55 19.53 8.82 4.85
N GLN A 56 20.11 10.01 5.01
CA GLN A 56 21.31 10.24 5.83
C GLN A 56 21.07 10.12 7.34
N ASP A 57 19.82 10.18 7.80
CA ASP A 57 19.48 10.09 9.22
C ASP A 57 18.22 9.23 9.43
N PRO A 58 18.32 8.06 10.09
CA PRO A 58 17.20 7.14 10.28
C PRO A 58 16.10 7.68 11.19
N SER A 59 16.31 8.82 11.87
CA SER A 59 15.26 9.51 12.63
C SER A 59 14.33 10.35 11.75
N ARG A 60 14.74 10.66 10.53
CA ARG A 60 13.95 11.42 9.55
C ARG A 60 12.97 10.49 8.84
N ILE A 61 11.76 10.99 8.63
CA ILE A 61 10.67 10.21 8.03
C ILE A 61 10.33 10.83 6.68
N LEU A 62 10.30 10.02 5.62
CA LEU A 62 9.90 10.44 4.29
C LEU A 62 8.47 9.97 3.99
N PHE A 63 7.63 10.88 3.54
CA PHE A 63 6.40 10.60 2.80
C PHE A 63 6.61 11.01 1.35
N ASP A 64 7.02 10.06 0.51
CA ASP A 64 7.40 10.32 -0.89
C ASP A 64 6.17 10.50 -1.77
N TYR A 65 5.56 11.68 -1.66
CA TYR A 65 4.38 12.11 -2.42
C TYR A 65 4.53 11.85 -3.93
N ALA A 66 5.67 12.25 -4.50
CA ALA A 66 5.99 12.08 -5.91
C ALA A 66 6.01 10.61 -6.30
N ASP A 67 6.77 9.77 -5.59
CA ASP A 67 6.85 8.34 -5.91
C ASP A 67 5.46 7.69 -5.86
N ILE A 68 4.72 7.87 -4.76
CA ILE A 68 3.39 7.26 -4.57
C ILE A 68 2.47 7.51 -5.78
N LEU A 69 2.42 8.74 -6.28
CA LEU A 69 1.54 9.16 -7.36
C LEU A 69 2.02 8.80 -8.77
N CYS A 70 3.28 8.40 -8.94
CA CYS A 70 3.77 7.92 -10.23
C CYS A 70 3.33 6.48 -10.50
N TRP A 71 2.79 5.76 -9.51
CA TRP A 71 2.30 4.39 -9.69
C TRP A 71 0.78 4.31 -9.75
N ASN A 72 0.21 3.34 -10.48
CA ASN A 72 -1.22 2.98 -10.42
C ASN A 72 -1.50 1.74 -9.57
N ASN A 73 -2.77 1.31 -9.51
CA ASN A 73 -3.19 0.17 -8.68
C ASN A 73 -2.74 -1.19 -9.25
N SER A 74 -2.38 -1.22 -10.54
CA SER A 74 -1.83 -2.38 -11.22
C SER A 74 -0.31 -2.52 -11.04
N GLY A 75 0.33 -1.56 -10.34
CA GLY A 75 1.78 -1.54 -10.17
C GLY A 75 2.52 -1.06 -11.41
N GLU A 76 1.89 -0.26 -12.26
CA GLU A 76 2.52 0.42 -13.39
C GLU A 76 3.02 1.78 -12.96
N GLN A 77 4.28 2.08 -13.28
CA GLN A 77 4.90 3.38 -13.05
C GLN A 77 4.81 4.24 -14.31
N ASN A 78 4.46 5.50 -14.15
CA ASN A 78 4.54 6.49 -15.21
C ASN A 78 5.86 7.27 -15.13
N MET A 79 6.55 7.30 -16.27
CA MET A 79 7.81 8.02 -16.47
C MET A 79 7.71 8.79 -17.79
N THR A 80 8.42 9.91 -17.87
CA THR A 80 8.48 10.72 -19.10
C THR A 80 9.91 11.15 -19.37
N ASP A 81 10.16 11.62 -20.58
CA ASP A 81 11.50 11.88 -21.10
C ASP A 81 11.63 13.32 -21.60
N TRP A 82 12.59 14.05 -21.05
CA TRP A 82 13.02 15.32 -21.60
C TRP A 82 14.22 15.11 -22.54
N ASN A 83 14.12 15.64 -23.77
CA ASN A 83 15.23 15.64 -24.73
C ASN A 83 16.11 16.89 -24.55
N ASP A 84 17.18 16.73 -23.79
CA ASP A 84 18.23 17.71 -23.51
C ASP A 84 19.28 17.68 -24.64
N GLU A 85 18.96 18.34 -25.75
CA GLU A 85 19.84 18.47 -26.93
C GLU A 85 20.41 17.14 -27.45
N GLY A 86 19.59 16.08 -27.44
CA GLY A 86 19.96 14.73 -27.85
C GLY A 86 20.29 13.78 -26.71
N THR A 87 20.33 14.27 -25.46
CA THR A 87 20.42 13.44 -24.25
C THR A 87 19.03 13.23 -23.67
N ILE A 88 18.60 11.97 -23.57
CA ILE A 88 17.31 11.65 -22.93
C ILE A 88 17.48 11.69 -21.40
N ARG A 89 16.65 12.50 -20.75
CA ARG A 89 16.58 12.68 -19.31
C ARG A 89 15.21 12.19 -18.83
N SER A 90 15.15 10.94 -18.37
CA SER A 90 13.92 10.38 -17.80
C SER A 90 13.63 10.99 -16.43
N HIS A 91 12.36 11.25 -16.14
CA HIS A 91 11.90 11.73 -14.85
C HIS A 91 10.48 11.27 -14.53
N ALA A 92 10.12 11.32 -13.25
CA ALA A 92 8.82 10.88 -12.79
C ALA A 92 7.73 11.90 -13.16
N HIS A 93 6.53 11.38 -13.46
CA HIS A 93 5.32 12.16 -13.71
C HIS A 93 4.12 11.41 -13.15
N ILE A 94 3.09 12.14 -12.70
CA ILE A 94 1.89 11.51 -12.14
C ILE A 94 1.33 10.45 -13.09
N HIS A 95 0.90 9.31 -12.56
CA HIS A 95 0.19 8.33 -13.37
C HIS A 95 -1.21 8.88 -13.73
N PRO A 96 -1.67 8.79 -15.00
CA PRO A 96 -2.98 9.31 -15.42
C PRO A 96 -4.16 8.82 -14.55
N ASP A 97 -4.16 7.56 -14.12
CA ASP A 97 -5.16 7.04 -13.17
C ASP A 97 -5.28 7.86 -11.87
N ASN A 98 -4.19 8.44 -11.38
CA ASN A 98 -4.21 9.26 -10.16
C ASN A 98 -4.68 10.69 -10.42
N MET A 99 -4.84 11.08 -11.68
CA MET A 99 -5.51 12.31 -12.08
C MET A 99 -7.02 12.14 -12.21
N MET A 100 -7.58 10.93 -12.13
CA MET A 100 -9.03 10.72 -12.26
C MET A 100 -9.78 11.12 -10.98
N ASP A 101 -11.04 11.53 -11.13
CA ASP A 101 -11.99 11.79 -10.04
C ASP A 101 -12.95 10.61 -9.85
N TYR A 102 -13.83 10.66 -8.86
CA TYR A 102 -14.92 9.69 -8.68
C TYR A 102 -16.28 10.30 -8.96
N ASP A 103 -17.16 9.54 -9.62
CA ASP A 103 -18.60 9.86 -9.63
C ASP A 103 -19.25 9.52 -8.27
N GLY A 104 -20.54 9.85 -8.13
CA GLY A 104 -21.32 9.51 -6.92
C GLY A 104 -21.48 8.01 -6.64
N SER A 105 -21.03 7.14 -7.56
CA SER A 105 -21.00 5.68 -7.41
C SER A 105 -19.58 5.13 -7.25
N TRP A 106 -18.57 5.98 -7.00
CA TRP A 106 -17.15 5.61 -6.85
C TRP A 106 -16.51 5.00 -8.10
N ASN A 107 -17.03 5.29 -9.30
CA ASN A 107 -16.35 4.94 -10.54
C ASN A 107 -15.37 6.05 -10.92
N PRO A 108 -14.13 5.72 -11.36
CA PRO A 108 -13.23 6.71 -11.90
C PRO A 108 -13.83 7.43 -13.11
N VAL A 109 -13.79 8.76 -13.10
CA VAL A 109 -14.23 9.64 -14.18
C VAL A 109 -13.13 10.65 -14.52
N PRO A 110 -13.12 11.22 -15.74
CA PRO A 110 -12.14 12.23 -16.10
C PRO A 110 -12.15 13.40 -15.12
N HIS A 111 -10.96 13.93 -14.80
CA HIS A 111 -10.79 15.09 -13.94
C HIS A 111 -11.52 16.31 -14.49
N GLU A 112 -12.23 17.06 -13.64
CA GLU A 112 -12.92 18.31 -14.01
C GLU A 112 -12.14 19.61 -13.71
N GLU A 113 -10.97 19.57 -13.06
CA GLU A 113 -10.15 20.74 -12.68
C GLU A 113 -9.08 21.11 -13.74
N ASP A 114 -8.41 22.26 -13.57
CA ASP A 114 -7.46 22.86 -14.51
C ASP A 114 -6.05 22.22 -14.51
N GLY A 115 -5.87 21.09 -13.83
CA GLY A 115 -4.64 20.29 -13.86
C GLY A 115 -3.52 20.76 -12.92
N ASP A 116 -3.81 21.69 -12.01
CA ASP A 116 -2.88 22.13 -10.96
C ASP A 116 -2.97 21.31 -9.66
N HIS A 117 -3.94 20.40 -9.56
CA HIS A 117 -4.10 19.46 -8.47
C HIS A 117 -4.28 18.03 -8.98
N ILE A 118 -4.02 17.07 -8.09
CA ILE A 118 -4.28 15.65 -8.31
C ILE A 118 -5.78 15.35 -8.29
N GLY A 119 -6.19 14.26 -8.94
CA GLY A 119 -7.58 13.80 -8.89
C GLY A 119 -7.93 13.11 -7.56
N GLU A 120 -9.22 12.84 -7.36
CA GLU A 120 -9.72 12.14 -6.17
C GLU A 120 -9.12 10.72 -6.01
N VAL A 121 -8.83 10.02 -7.12
CA VAL A 121 -8.16 8.71 -7.09
C VAL A 121 -6.76 8.82 -6.47
N GLY A 122 -5.97 9.81 -6.90
CA GLY A 122 -4.66 10.10 -6.32
C GLY A 122 -4.75 10.50 -4.85
N THR A 123 -5.77 11.29 -4.49
CA THR A 123 -6.03 11.69 -3.10
C THR A 123 -6.28 10.49 -2.19
N VAL A 124 -7.13 9.53 -2.62
CA VAL A 124 -7.38 8.29 -1.86
C VAL A 124 -6.11 7.46 -1.71
N ARG A 125 -5.27 7.40 -2.75
CA ARG A 125 -3.98 6.70 -2.70
C ARG A 125 -3.05 7.31 -1.65
N LEU A 126 -2.89 8.63 -1.65
CA LEU A 126 -2.08 9.33 -0.63
C LEU A 126 -2.65 9.13 0.78
N ALA A 127 -3.98 9.19 0.94
CA ALA A 127 -4.63 8.98 2.23
C ALA A 127 -4.33 7.58 2.80
N LYS A 128 -4.36 6.54 1.96
CA LYS A 128 -3.99 5.17 2.35
C LYS A 128 -2.52 5.06 2.76
N ALA A 129 -1.62 5.68 1.99
CA ALA A 129 -0.19 5.69 2.30
C ALA A 129 0.10 6.45 3.61
N LEU A 130 -0.56 7.59 3.83
CA LEU A 130 -0.42 8.38 5.04
C LEU A 130 -0.96 7.63 6.25
N TRP A 131 -2.12 6.98 6.12
CA TRP A 131 -2.67 6.13 7.17
C TRP A 131 -1.68 5.02 7.56
N TRP A 132 -1.08 4.35 6.58
CA TRP A 132 -0.08 3.30 6.82
C TRP A 132 1.14 3.86 7.57
N LEU A 133 1.69 4.99 7.09
CA LEU A 133 2.83 5.65 7.72
C LEU A 133 2.54 6.00 9.19
N LEU A 134 1.40 6.64 9.46
CA LEU A 134 1.00 7.04 10.81
C LEU A 134 0.75 5.83 11.72
N ALA A 135 0.14 4.76 11.20
CA ALA A 135 -0.04 3.51 11.95
C ALA A 135 1.32 2.92 12.35
N ARG A 136 2.27 2.83 11.41
CA ARG A 136 3.64 2.36 11.69
C ARG A 136 4.34 3.21 12.74
N MET A 137 4.22 4.53 12.65
CA MET A 137 4.79 5.46 13.64
C MET A 137 4.17 5.31 15.03
N ALA A 138 2.89 4.93 15.12
CA ALA A 138 2.21 4.64 16.38
C ALA A 138 2.57 3.25 16.97
N GLY A 139 3.48 2.50 16.31
CA GLY A 139 3.92 1.18 16.75
C GLY A 139 3.04 0.04 16.26
N TRP A 140 2.11 0.28 15.32
CA TRP A 140 1.39 -0.80 14.68
C TRP A 140 2.34 -1.58 13.76
N ASP A 141 2.42 -2.90 13.98
CA ASP A 141 3.13 -3.83 13.14
C ASP A 141 2.15 -4.78 12.48
N PRO A 142 2.04 -4.82 11.14
CA PRO A 142 1.23 -5.84 10.47
C PRO A 142 1.73 -7.26 10.73
N GLY A 143 2.89 -7.41 11.39
CA GLY A 143 3.66 -8.65 11.49
C GLY A 143 4.43 -8.92 10.21
N THR A 144 5.46 -9.75 10.28
CA THR A 144 6.07 -10.33 9.08
C THR A 144 5.01 -11.15 8.35
N ILE A 145 4.60 -10.70 7.17
CA ILE A 145 4.01 -11.60 6.17
C ILE A 145 5.19 -12.42 5.66
N SER A 146 5.50 -13.52 6.36
CA SER A 146 6.45 -14.51 5.88
C SER A 146 5.87 -15.13 4.62
N VAL A 147 6.36 -14.69 3.46
CA VAL A 147 6.30 -15.48 2.22
C VAL A 147 7.45 -16.49 2.30
N GLU A 148 7.42 -17.34 3.32
CA GLU A 148 8.28 -18.52 3.37
C GLU A 148 7.53 -19.63 2.62
N PRO A 149 8.19 -20.42 1.75
CA PRO A 149 7.63 -21.70 1.37
C PRO A 149 7.42 -22.49 2.65
N LEU A 150 6.16 -22.74 3.02
CA LEU A 150 5.83 -23.46 4.25
C LEU A 150 6.55 -24.81 4.25
N ASP A 151 7.54 -24.95 5.13
CA ASP A 151 8.05 -26.27 5.52
C ASP A 151 7.00 -26.90 6.46
N ASP A 152 6.79 -28.21 6.34
CA ASP A 152 5.73 -28.99 7.01
C ASP A 152 5.85 -29.03 8.55
N LYS A 153 6.67 -28.18 9.16
CA LYS A 153 7.01 -28.18 10.59
C LYS A 153 6.48 -26.96 11.37
N ASP A 154 5.95 -25.94 10.71
CA ASP A 154 5.38 -24.76 11.39
C ASP A 154 3.95 -24.98 11.91
N PHE A 155 3.41 -26.20 11.80
CA PHE A 155 2.09 -26.60 12.33
C PHE A 155 1.96 -26.60 13.87
N LEU A 156 2.94 -26.11 14.63
CA LEU A 156 2.99 -26.30 16.08
C LEU A 156 2.65 -25.06 16.92
N HIS A 157 2.38 -23.89 16.32
CA HIS A 157 2.09 -22.67 17.11
C HIS A 157 0.88 -21.82 16.69
N SER A 158 0.20 -22.12 15.58
CA SER A 158 -0.99 -21.38 15.13
C SER A 158 -2.22 -22.28 15.04
N ASP A 159 -3.35 -21.83 15.59
CA ASP A 159 -4.63 -22.57 15.53
C ASP A 159 -5.23 -22.61 14.11
N ILE A 160 -4.73 -21.77 13.19
CA ILE A 160 -4.98 -21.81 11.75
C ILE A 160 -3.65 -21.83 10.97
N SER A 161 -3.58 -22.67 9.93
CA SER A 161 -2.56 -22.67 8.88
C SER A 161 -3.21 -22.58 7.49
N LEU A 162 -2.53 -21.95 6.52
CA LEU A 162 -3.06 -21.69 5.19
C LEU A 162 -2.05 -22.12 4.13
N ILE A 163 -2.47 -22.94 3.16
CA ILE A 163 -1.67 -23.31 1.99
C ILE A 163 -2.47 -22.92 0.75
N VAL A 164 -1.89 -22.04 -0.08
CA VAL A 164 -2.47 -21.62 -1.35
C VAL A 164 -1.84 -22.43 -2.48
N GLU A 165 -2.68 -23.11 -3.25
CA GLU A 165 -2.32 -23.85 -4.45
C GLU A 165 -3.13 -23.28 -5.65
N PRO A 166 -2.74 -23.56 -6.91
CA PRO A 166 -3.30 -22.86 -8.08
C PRO A 166 -4.82 -22.83 -8.22
N ASN A 167 -5.53 -23.81 -7.64
CA ASN A 167 -7.00 -23.85 -7.67
C ASN A 167 -7.63 -24.11 -6.31
N GLN A 168 -6.83 -24.21 -5.24
CA GLN A 168 -7.36 -24.56 -3.94
C GLN A 168 -6.62 -23.86 -2.80
N LEU A 169 -7.39 -23.47 -1.80
CA LEU A 169 -6.88 -23.03 -0.51
C LEU A 169 -7.13 -24.13 0.50
N ARG A 170 -6.05 -24.68 1.06
CA ARG A 170 -6.12 -25.65 2.17
C ARG A 170 -5.97 -24.89 3.47
N VAL A 171 -6.97 -25.03 4.34
CA VAL A 171 -7.01 -24.40 5.66
C VAL A 171 -6.88 -25.50 6.70
N GLY A 172 -5.73 -25.54 7.37
CA GLY A 172 -5.51 -26.42 8.50
C GLY A 172 -5.98 -25.75 9.78
N THR A 173 -6.73 -26.46 10.62
CA THR A 173 -7.29 -25.94 11.87
C THR A 173 -6.96 -26.85 13.04
N SER A 174 -6.75 -26.28 14.23
CA SER A 174 -6.63 -27.07 15.45
C SER A 174 -7.98 -27.72 15.82
N SER A 175 -7.96 -28.74 16.68
CA SER A 175 -9.16 -29.47 17.10
C SER A 175 -10.19 -28.60 17.84
N VAL A 176 -9.79 -27.39 18.28
CA VAL A 176 -10.71 -26.41 18.88
C VAL A 176 -11.81 -26.01 17.91
N PHE A 177 -11.52 -25.99 16.60
CA PHE A 177 -12.47 -25.59 15.56
C PHE A 177 -13.19 -26.75 14.86
N ASP A 178 -13.04 -28.00 15.32
CA ASP A 178 -13.75 -29.14 14.73
C ASP A 178 -15.27 -28.93 14.82
N GLN A 179 -16.00 -29.14 13.72
CA GLN A 179 -17.44 -28.81 13.60
C GLN A 179 -17.78 -27.30 13.74
N GLY A 180 -16.78 -26.42 13.65
CA GLY A 180 -16.97 -24.98 13.52
C GLY A 180 -17.29 -24.56 12.08
N ASP A 181 -17.28 -23.25 11.87
CA ASP A 181 -17.46 -22.62 10.57
C ASP A 181 -16.15 -22.06 10.05
N LEU A 182 -15.94 -22.16 8.74
CA LEU A 182 -14.90 -21.50 7.99
C LEU A 182 -15.54 -20.59 6.96
N SER A 183 -15.15 -19.32 6.97
CA SER A 183 -15.61 -18.30 6.04
C SER A 183 -14.45 -17.62 5.32
N LEU A 184 -14.58 -17.38 4.02
CA LEU A 184 -13.65 -16.61 3.21
C LEU A 184 -14.30 -15.30 2.81
N PHE A 185 -13.61 -14.17 3.01
CA PHE A 185 -14.08 -12.83 2.66
C PHE A 185 -13.12 -12.14 1.69
N ASP A 186 -13.64 -11.28 0.84
CA ASP A 186 -12.82 -10.29 0.12
C ASP A 186 -12.49 -9.07 1.01
N LEU A 187 -11.64 -8.16 0.51
CA LEU A 187 -11.24 -6.96 1.25
C LEU A 187 -12.37 -5.96 1.52
N HIS A 188 -13.51 -6.08 0.83
CA HIS A 188 -14.70 -5.26 1.11
C HIS A 188 -15.57 -5.89 2.21
N GLY A 189 -15.12 -7.01 2.80
CA GLY A 189 -15.85 -7.75 3.83
C GLY A 189 -17.01 -8.57 3.27
N ARG A 190 -17.09 -8.76 1.95
CA ARG A 190 -18.13 -9.60 1.34
C ARG A 190 -17.73 -11.06 1.49
N LEU A 191 -18.68 -11.88 1.97
CA LEU A 191 -18.54 -13.32 2.07
C LEU A 191 -18.45 -13.95 0.68
N ILE A 192 -17.39 -14.70 0.45
CA ILE A 192 -17.09 -15.42 -0.79
C ILE A 192 -17.49 -16.89 -0.66
N GLU A 193 -17.06 -17.55 0.41
CA GLU A 193 -17.33 -18.96 0.68
C GLU A 193 -17.60 -19.16 2.17
N ASN A 194 -18.49 -20.10 2.51
CA ASN A 194 -18.70 -20.54 3.89
C ASN A 194 -18.94 -22.05 3.94
N THR A 195 -18.17 -22.75 4.77
CA THR A 195 -18.27 -24.20 4.91
C THR A 195 -18.04 -24.64 6.35
N SER A 196 -18.58 -25.79 6.73
CA SER A 196 -18.33 -26.37 8.04
C SER A 196 -17.00 -27.10 8.06
N ILE A 197 -16.24 -26.92 9.13
CA ILE A 197 -14.95 -27.57 9.34
C ILE A 197 -15.20 -29.04 9.68
N GLN A 198 -14.66 -29.95 8.87
CA GLN A 198 -14.74 -31.39 9.09
C GLN A 198 -13.32 -31.95 9.31
N GLY A 199 -12.95 -32.16 10.57
CA GLY A 199 -11.60 -32.55 10.93
C GLY A 199 -10.60 -31.40 10.82
N ASN A 200 -9.33 -31.71 10.53
CA ASN A 200 -8.23 -30.76 10.70
C ASN A 200 -7.88 -29.98 9.44
N ILE A 201 -8.41 -30.35 8.27
CA ILE A 201 -8.11 -29.69 6.99
C ILE A 201 -9.41 -29.50 6.22
N THR A 202 -9.70 -28.25 5.90
CA THR A 202 -10.79 -27.85 5.01
C THR A 202 -10.20 -27.33 3.71
N VAL A 203 -10.78 -27.69 2.56
CA VAL A 203 -10.31 -27.26 1.24
C VAL A 203 -11.38 -26.41 0.58
N ILE A 204 -10.97 -25.22 0.12
CA ILE A 204 -11.82 -24.28 -0.61
C ILE A 204 -11.35 -24.24 -2.06
N ASN A 205 -12.26 -24.37 -3.01
CA ASN A 205 -11.95 -24.11 -4.41
C ASN A 205 -11.82 -22.60 -4.64
N ILE A 206 -10.66 -22.17 -5.14
CA ILE A 206 -10.37 -20.76 -5.41
C ILE A 206 -10.15 -20.48 -6.90
N SER A 207 -10.42 -21.43 -7.78
CA SER A 207 -10.14 -21.31 -9.23
C SER A 207 -10.89 -20.17 -9.94
N SER A 208 -11.97 -19.67 -9.34
CA SER A 208 -12.78 -18.56 -9.87
C SER A 208 -12.43 -17.21 -9.24
N LEU A 209 -11.53 -17.18 -8.25
CA LEU A 209 -11.16 -15.97 -7.56
C LEU A 209 -10.05 -15.24 -8.32
N SER A 210 -10.20 -13.92 -8.43
CA SER A 210 -9.13 -13.07 -8.95
C SER A 210 -7.92 -13.09 -8.02
N ALA A 211 -6.72 -12.89 -8.58
CA ALA A 211 -5.54 -12.63 -7.77
C ALA A 211 -5.80 -11.41 -6.84
N GLY A 212 -5.40 -11.52 -5.58
CA GLY A 212 -5.71 -10.49 -4.58
C GLY A 212 -5.59 -10.96 -3.14
N SER A 213 -5.92 -10.06 -2.21
CA SER A 213 -5.97 -10.36 -0.78
C SER A 213 -7.37 -10.79 -0.36
N TYR A 214 -7.44 -11.78 0.50
CA TYR A 214 -8.67 -12.28 1.12
C TYR A 214 -8.45 -12.49 2.62
N VAL A 215 -9.54 -12.67 3.35
CA VAL A 215 -9.51 -12.98 4.79
C VAL A 215 -10.23 -14.29 5.04
N VAL A 216 -9.52 -15.26 5.59
CA VAL A 216 -10.09 -16.50 6.12
C VAL A 216 -10.44 -16.26 7.57
N THR A 217 -11.63 -16.66 7.99
CA THR A 217 -12.06 -16.67 9.38
C THR A 217 -12.52 -18.07 9.73
N VAL A 218 -12.11 -18.58 10.88
CA VAL A 218 -12.71 -19.78 11.47
C VAL A 218 -13.35 -19.41 12.80
N SER A 219 -14.47 -20.05 13.11
CA SER A 219 -15.19 -19.78 14.35
C SER A 219 -15.90 -21.02 14.88
N LYS A 220 -15.87 -21.20 16.19
CA LYS A 220 -16.69 -22.19 16.89
C LYS A 220 -17.02 -21.66 18.29
N ASP A 221 -18.29 -21.65 18.66
CA ASP A 221 -18.76 -21.13 19.94
C ASP A 221 -18.24 -19.71 20.22
N HIS A 222 -17.33 -19.55 21.20
CA HIS A 222 -16.70 -18.27 21.56
C HIS A 222 -15.28 -18.11 21.00
N HIS A 223 -14.77 -19.10 20.28
CA HIS A 223 -13.47 -19.04 19.62
C HIS A 223 -13.63 -18.51 18.21
N ARG A 224 -12.83 -17.52 17.85
CA ARG A 224 -12.75 -16.99 16.49
C ARG A 224 -11.32 -16.58 16.20
N GLU A 225 -10.84 -16.95 15.03
CA GLU A 225 -9.55 -16.49 14.54
C GLU A 225 -9.65 -16.15 13.05
N SER A 226 -8.87 -15.15 12.62
CA SER A 226 -8.82 -14.70 11.23
C SER A 226 -7.38 -14.59 10.75
N ARG A 227 -7.18 -14.89 9.47
CA ARG A 227 -5.88 -14.79 8.78
C ARG A 227 -6.08 -14.21 7.39
N LYS A 228 -5.16 -13.33 6.99
CA LYS A 228 -5.07 -12.83 5.62
C LYS A 228 -4.45 -13.92 4.72
N VAL A 229 -4.96 -14.05 3.52
CA VAL A 229 -4.41 -14.92 2.47
C VAL A 229 -4.23 -14.14 1.18
N ILE A 230 -3.17 -14.43 0.42
CA ILE A 230 -2.91 -13.84 -0.91
C ILE A 230 -3.13 -14.94 -1.95
N ILE A 231 -4.03 -14.69 -2.89
CA ILE A 231 -4.20 -15.53 -4.08
C ILE A 231 -3.39 -14.90 -5.20
N LEU A 232 -2.50 -15.68 -5.80
CA LEU A 232 -1.65 -15.29 -6.92
C LEU A 232 -2.25 -15.81 -8.24
N PRO A 233 -1.92 -15.20 -9.39
CA PRO A 233 -2.38 -15.64 -10.70
C PRO A 233 -1.88 -17.05 -11.09
#